data_AF-A0A841HPQ6-F1
#
_entry.id   AF-A0A841HPQ6-F1
#
_cell.length_a   1.000
_cell.length_b   1.000
_cell.length_c   1.000
_cell.angle_alpha   90.00
_cell.angle_beta   90.00
_cell.angle_gamma   90.00
#
_symmetry.space_group_name_H-M   'P 1'
#
loop_
_entity.id
_entity.type
_entity.pdbx_description
1 polymer ?
#
loop_
_entity_poly.entity_id
_entity_poly.type
_entity_poly.pdbx_seq_one_letter_code
_entity_poly.pdbx_strand_id
1 'polypeptide(L)'
;MVSSSAETPPALSTTYRFAVEHKPGYVHISGSGTHSAEDLRRFLVDAGRAAAASRCDTVLLELNFTGGSLDFGSLYPIICERAADAKHFKRIAFVDVNPQHRVDRAEFVELAAIKLGVNVQRFQCVADAHRWLQA
;
A
#
# COMPACT_ATOMS: atom_id res chain seq x y z
N MET A 1 -4.80 -46.06 -22.48
CA MET A 1 -3.79 -44.99 -22.30
C MET A 1 -4.50 -43.83 -21.65
N VAL A 2 -4.28 -43.61 -20.35
CA VAL A 2 -4.88 -42.48 -19.63
C VAL A 2 -3.91 -41.31 -19.77
N SER A 3 -4.23 -40.37 -20.64
CA SER A 3 -3.54 -39.08 -20.70
C SER A 3 -4.09 -38.22 -19.57
N SER A 4 -3.41 -38.25 -18.44
CA SER A 4 -3.67 -37.37 -17.30
C SER A 4 -3.14 -35.99 -17.63
N SER A 5 -4.01 -35.09 -18.09
CA SER A 5 -3.71 -33.66 -18.17
C SER A 5 -3.46 -33.16 -16.74
N ALA A 6 -2.25 -32.69 -16.48
CA ALA A 6 -1.95 -31.97 -15.24
C ALA A 6 -2.76 -30.67 -15.26
N GLU A 7 -3.85 -30.65 -14.53
CA GLU A 7 -4.60 -29.45 -14.22
C GLU A 7 -3.71 -28.59 -13.32
N THR A 8 -3.14 -27.52 -13.88
CA THR A 8 -2.50 -26.47 -13.09
C THR A 8 -3.53 -25.97 -12.08
N PRO A 9 -3.28 -26.08 -10.75
CA PRO A 9 -4.24 -25.59 -9.78
C PRO A 9 -4.49 -24.10 -10.05
N PRO A 10 -5.75 -23.62 -10.06
CA PRO A 10 -6.03 -22.21 -10.23
C PRO A 10 -5.25 -21.45 -9.16
N ALA A 11 -4.53 -20.40 -9.57
CA ALA A 11 -3.91 -19.48 -8.63
C ALA A 11 -5.00 -19.02 -7.67
N LEU A 12 -4.89 -19.39 -6.39
CA LEU A 12 -5.84 -19.02 -5.35
C LEU A 12 -6.00 -17.50 -5.43
N SER A 13 -7.17 -17.03 -5.87
CA SER A 13 -7.43 -15.59 -5.96
C SER A 13 -7.41 -15.03 -4.53
N THR A 14 -6.32 -14.39 -4.15
CA THR A 14 -6.17 -13.77 -2.82
C THR A 14 -7.26 -12.70 -2.67
N THR A 15 -8.20 -12.92 -1.75
CA THR A 15 -9.29 -11.99 -1.49
C THR A 15 -8.75 -10.69 -0.89
N TYR A 16 -9.18 -9.55 -1.43
CA TYR A 16 -8.89 -8.23 -0.87
C TYR A 16 -9.38 -8.13 0.59
N ARG A 17 -8.49 -7.74 1.50
CA ARG A 17 -8.79 -7.44 2.90
C ARG A 17 -8.22 -6.08 3.27
N PHE A 18 -8.94 -5.39 4.12
CA PHE A 18 -8.62 -4.05 4.59
C PHE A 18 -8.90 -3.98 6.09
N ALA A 19 -7.99 -3.42 6.87
CA ALA A 19 -8.16 -3.21 8.29
C ALA A 19 -7.62 -1.84 8.73
N VAL A 20 -8.27 -1.30 9.76
CA VAL A 20 -7.93 0.01 10.35
C VAL A 20 -7.78 -0.20 11.85
N GLU A 21 -6.64 0.22 12.38
CA GLU A 21 -6.34 0.18 13.81
C GLU A 21 -5.95 1.60 14.28
N HIS A 22 -6.64 2.09 15.31
CA HIS A 22 -6.32 3.38 15.90
C HIS A 22 -5.19 3.21 16.91
N LYS A 23 -4.13 4.01 16.76
CA LYS A 23 -3.00 4.04 17.67
C LYS A 23 -2.89 5.44 18.28
N PRO A 24 -2.19 5.60 19.42
CA PRO A 24 -1.92 6.92 19.96
C PRO A 24 -1.20 7.80 18.92
N GLY A 25 -1.84 8.87 18.47
CA GLY A 25 -1.26 9.86 17.55
C GLY A 25 -1.33 9.53 16.06
N TYR A 26 -1.77 8.34 15.64
CA TYR A 26 -1.88 7.99 14.22
C TYR A 26 -2.87 6.85 13.97
N VAL A 27 -3.27 6.66 12.72
CA VAL A 27 -4.05 5.50 12.30
C VAL A 27 -3.18 4.53 11.49
N HIS A 28 -3.24 3.25 11.85
CA HIS A 28 -2.59 2.18 11.12
C HIS A 28 -3.60 1.52 10.19
N ILE A 29 -3.31 1.53 8.89
CA ILE A 29 -4.18 0.99 7.85
C ILE A 29 -3.40 -0.09 7.10
N SER A 30 -3.94 -1.30 7.10
CA SER A 30 -3.33 -2.46 6.43
C SER A 30 -4.23 -3.00 5.32
N GLY A 31 -3.59 -3.40 4.22
CA GLY A 31 -4.23 -3.99 3.04
C GLY A 31 -3.55 -5.27 2.63
N SER A 32 -4.32 -6.28 2.23
CA SER A 32 -3.81 -7.49 1.60
C SER A 32 -4.73 -7.93 0.47
N GLY A 33 -4.21 -8.73 -0.45
CA GLY A 33 -4.93 -9.08 -1.68
C GLY A 33 -3.98 -9.45 -2.80
N THR A 34 -4.43 -9.29 -4.03
CA THR A 34 -3.58 -9.43 -5.21
C THR A 34 -2.90 -8.10 -5.51
N HIS A 35 -1.60 -8.08 -5.85
CA HIS A 35 -0.93 -6.84 -6.23
C HIS A 35 -1.30 -6.41 -7.66
N SER A 36 -2.59 -6.12 -7.86
CA SER A 36 -3.15 -5.57 -9.09
C SER A 36 -3.32 -4.06 -8.96
N ALA A 37 -3.38 -3.35 -10.09
CA ALA A 37 -3.68 -1.93 -10.12
C ALA A 37 -5.06 -1.62 -9.51
N GLU A 38 -6.02 -2.53 -9.65
CA GLU A 38 -7.36 -2.42 -9.07
C GLU A 38 -7.32 -2.48 -7.55
N ASP A 39 -6.71 -3.52 -6.98
CA ASP A 39 -6.63 -3.73 -5.53
C ASP A 39 -5.80 -2.63 -4.85
N LEU A 40 -4.69 -2.20 -5.47
CA LEU A 40 -3.89 -1.09 -4.96
C LEU A 40 -4.66 0.23 -4.98
N ARG A 41 -5.38 0.53 -6.08
CA ARG A 41 -6.23 1.73 -6.16
C ARG A 41 -7.33 1.67 -5.10
N ARG A 42 -7.98 0.52 -4.95
CA ARG A 42 -9.01 0.29 -3.94
C ARG A 42 -8.48 0.51 -2.53
N PHE A 43 -7.31 -0.03 -2.22
CA PHE A 43 -6.62 0.18 -0.95
C PHE A 43 -6.40 1.65 -0.64
N LEU A 44 -5.87 2.43 -1.59
CA LEU A 44 -5.60 3.85 -1.37
C LEU A 44 -6.90 4.67 -1.19
N VAL A 45 -8.00 4.30 -1.87
CA VAL A 45 -9.32 4.90 -1.64
C VAL A 45 -9.80 4.63 -0.22
N ASP A 46 -9.78 3.36 0.18
CA ASP A 46 -10.28 2.93 1.48
C ASP A 46 -9.43 3.54 2.60
N ALA A 47 -8.11 3.61 2.40
CA ALA A 47 -7.17 4.24 3.33
C ALA A 47 -7.41 5.75 3.49
N GLY A 48 -7.59 6.48 2.38
CA GLY A 48 -7.90 7.91 2.43
C GLY A 48 -9.21 8.19 3.16
N ARG A 49 -10.25 7.38 2.92
CA ARG A 49 -11.54 7.48 3.62
C ARG A 49 -11.42 7.18 5.11
N ALA A 50 -10.73 6.10 5.46
CA ALA A 50 -10.54 5.70 6.85
C ALA A 50 -9.73 6.74 7.64
N ALA A 51 -8.67 7.28 7.05
CA ALA A 51 -7.84 8.30 7.68
C ALA A 51 -8.62 9.62 7.87
N ALA A 52 -9.38 10.06 6.85
CA ALA A 52 -10.26 11.22 6.97
C ALA A 52 -11.33 11.04 8.07
N ALA A 53 -11.95 9.86 8.17
CA ALA A 53 -12.93 9.54 9.20
C ALA A 53 -12.31 9.53 10.62
N SER A 54 -11.04 9.15 10.72
CA SER A 54 -10.31 9.06 12.00
C SER A 54 -9.92 10.42 12.58
N ARG A 55 -10.04 11.52 11.81
CA ARG A 55 -9.53 12.86 12.17
C ARG A 55 -8.05 12.86 12.56
N CYS A 56 -7.29 11.87 12.08
CA CYS A 56 -5.84 11.80 12.23
C CYS A 56 -5.20 12.30 10.96
N ASP A 57 -4.25 13.22 11.10
CA ASP A 57 -3.43 13.73 9.99
C ASP A 57 -2.14 12.91 9.79
N THR A 58 -1.96 11.86 10.58
CA THR A 58 -0.77 11.01 10.62
C THR A 58 -1.20 9.56 10.42
N VAL A 59 -0.60 8.88 9.44
CA VAL A 59 -1.04 7.57 8.94
C VAL A 59 0.14 6.62 8.73
N LEU A 60 -0.05 5.34 9.08
CA LEU A 60 0.80 4.24 8.63
C LEU A 60 0.02 3.41 7.62
N LEU A 61 0.57 3.23 6.42
CA LEU A 61 0.06 2.36 5.37
C LEU A 61 0.92 1.09 5.30
N GLU A 62 0.33 -0.07 5.55
CA GLU A 62 0.96 -1.39 5.44
C GLU A 62 0.34 -2.17 4.28
N LEU A 63 1.18 -2.54 3.30
CA LEU A 63 0.78 -3.32 2.13
C LEU A 63 1.33 -4.74 2.23
N ASN A 64 0.41 -5.71 2.25
CA ASN A 64 0.69 -7.14 2.21
C ASN A 64 -0.02 -7.78 1.00
N PHE A 65 0.24 -7.23 -0.19
CA PHE A 65 -0.32 -7.73 -1.45
C PHE A 65 0.57 -8.82 -2.04
N THR A 66 -0.02 -9.93 -2.43
CA THR A 66 0.68 -11.06 -3.06
C THR A 66 0.86 -10.87 -4.56
N GLY A 67 1.96 -11.37 -5.12
CA GLY A 67 2.26 -11.27 -6.54
C GLY A 67 3.53 -10.46 -6.82
N GLY A 68 3.83 -10.28 -8.11
CA GLY A 68 4.95 -9.44 -8.55
C GLY A 68 4.62 -7.95 -8.45
N SER A 69 5.63 -7.10 -8.47
CA SER A 69 5.41 -5.65 -8.52
C SER A 69 4.75 -5.21 -9.82
N LEU A 70 3.84 -4.25 -9.69
CA LEU A 70 3.36 -3.45 -10.82
C LEU A 70 4.50 -2.71 -11.51
N ASP A 71 4.35 -2.47 -12.81
CA ASP A 71 5.26 -1.63 -13.57
C ASP A 71 5.08 -0.13 -13.25
N PHE A 72 6.05 0.70 -13.64
CA PHE A 72 5.99 2.15 -13.38
C PHE A 72 4.79 2.85 -14.06
N GLY A 73 4.40 2.39 -15.26
CA GLY A 73 3.26 2.95 -16.00
C GLY A 73 1.92 2.62 -15.36
N SER A 74 1.83 1.52 -14.62
CA SER A 74 0.67 1.16 -13.79
C SER A 74 0.66 1.90 -12.45
N LEU A 75 1.82 2.09 -11.83
CA LEU A 75 1.95 2.76 -10.52
C LEU A 75 1.73 4.27 -10.59
N TYR A 76 2.34 4.95 -11.57
CA TYR A 76 2.33 6.41 -11.65
C TYR A 76 0.92 7.02 -11.74
N PRO A 77 -0.01 6.51 -12.58
CA PRO A 77 -1.38 7.01 -12.64
C PRO A 77 -2.10 6.89 -11.30
N ILE A 78 -1.95 5.76 -10.60
CA ILE A 78 -2.57 5.53 -9.30
C ILE A 78 -2.08 6.58 -8.27
N ILE A 79 -0.79 6.88 -8.28
CA ILE A 79 -0.22 7.90 -7.39
C ILE A 79 -0.76 9.29 -7.75
N CYS A 80 -0.78 9.65 -9.04
CA CYS A 80 -1.34 10.92 -9.51
C CYS A 80 -2.81 11.09 -9.12
N GLU A 81 -3.62 10.03 -9.27
CA GLU A 81 -5.03 10.01 -8.87
C GLU A 81 -5.21 10.26 -7.37
N ARG A 82 -4.27 9.79 -6.53
CA ARG A 82 -4.42 9.77 -5.06
C ARG A 82 -3.59 10.83 -4.34
N ALA A 83 -2.65 11.48 -5.00
CA ALA A 83 -1.78 12.46 -4.37
C ALA A 83 -2.56 13.65 -3.80
N ALA A 84 -3.62 14.11 -4.47
CA ALA A 84 -4.48 15.17 -3.96
C ALA A 84 -5.13 14.79 -2.63
N ASP A 85 -5.66 13.57 -2.55
CA ASP A 85 -6.22 13.01 -1.31
C ASP A 85 -5.14 12.85 -0.25
N ALA A 86 -3.88 12.58 -0.59
CA ALA A 86 -2.82 12.35 0.40
C ALA A 86 -2.16 13.63 0.94
N LYS A 87 -2.27 14.76 0.24
CA LYS A 87 -1.59 16.04 0.60
C LYS A 87 -1.98 16.63 1.95
N HIS A 88 -3.16 16.31 2.46
CA HIS A 88 -3.64 16.88 3.71
C HIS A 88 -3.07 16.17 4.95
N PHE A 89 -2.45 15.00 4.77
CA PHE A 89 -1.77 14.30 5.85
C PHE A 89 -0.44 14.99 6.17
N LYS A 90 -0.21 15.23 7.46
CA LYS A 90 1.06 15.75 7.96
C LYS A 90 2.18 14.75 7.77
N ARG A 91 1.92 13.46 7.97
CA ARG A 91 2.93 12.39 7.91
C ARG A 91 2.30 11.09 7.42
N ILE A 92 2.89 10.47 6.41
CA ILE A 92 2.52 9.14 5.93
C ILE A 92 3.74 8.24 6.03
N ALA A 93 3.67 7.18 6.82
CA ALA A 93 4.63 6.09 6.77
C ALA A 93 4.11 5.00 5.82
N PHE A 94 4.92 4.55 4.89
CA PHE A 94 4.57 3.51 3.92
C PHE A 94 5.45 2.29 4.08
N VAL A 95 4.84 1.12 4.26
CA VAL A 95 5.53 -0.17 4.41
C VAL A 95 4.94 -1.15 3.41
N ASP A 96 5.79 -1.70 2.55
CA ASP A 96 5.46 -2.86 1.72
C ASP A 96 6.15 -4.08 2.35
N VAL A 97 5.35 -5.00 2.90
CA VAL A 97 5.90 -6.17 3.62
C VAL A 97 6.15 -7.36 2.69
N ASN A 98 5.77 -7.28 1.41
CA ASN A 98 6.00 -8.38 0.48
C ASN A 98 7.45 -8.37 -0.04
N PRO A 99 8.29 -9.37 0.32
CA PRO A 99 9.68 -9.41 -0.13
C PRO A 99 9.84 -9.70 -1.64
N GLN A 100 8.78 -10.15 -2.32
CA GLN A 100 8.77 -10.34 -3.77
C GLN A 100 8.66 -9.02 -4.53
N HIS A 101 8.21 -7.95 -3.88
CA HIS A 101 8.14 -6.65 -4.50
C HIS A 101 9.52 -6.03 -4.61
N ARG A 102 9.79 -5.48 -5.80
CA ARG A 102 11.09 -4.90 -6.10
C ARG A 102 11.24 -3.55 -5.40
N VAL A 103 12.40 -3.35 -4.77
CA VAL A 103 12.72 -2.13 -4.03
C VAL A 103 12.65 -0.88 -4.92
N ASP A 104 13.09 -0.97 -6.18
CA ASP A 104 13.05 0.15 -7.13
C ASP A 104 11.63 0.63 -7.44
N ARG A 105 10.62 -0.24 -7.30
CA ARG A 105 9.21 0.13 -7.45
C ARG A 105 8.70 0.90 -6.24
N ALA A 106 9.04 0.46 -5.04
CA ALA A 106 8.66 1.14 -3.81
C ALA A 106 9.33 2.52 -3.69
N GLU A 107 10.61 2.63 -4.07
CA GLU A 107 11.34 3.91 -4.12
C GLU A 107 10.75 4.87 -5.15
N PHE A 108 10.34 4.36 -6.31
CA PHE A 108 9.64 5.16 -7.31
C PHE A 108 8.33 5.72 -6.78
N VAL A 109 7.53 4.90 -6.08
CA VAL A 109 6.24 5.32 -5.50
C VAL A 109 6.46 6.48 -4.52
N GLU A 110 7.42 6.33 -3.61
CA GLU A 110 7.81 7.36 -2.66
C GLU A 110 8.25 8.66 -3.37
N LEU A 111 9.19 8.57 -4.31
CA LEU A 111 9.69 9.73 -5.02
C LEU A 111 8.60 10.45 -5.84
N ALA A 112 7.74 9.70 -6.52
CA ALA A 112 6.63 10.26 -7.28
C ALA A 112 5.62 10.98 -6.37
N ALA A 113 5.27 10.38 -5.23
CA ALA A 113 4.39 10.99 -4.26
C ALA A 113 4.99 12.28 -3.66
N ILE A 114 6.27 12.27 -3.28
CA ILE A 114 7.00 13.45 -2.79
C ILE A 114 6.99 14.56 -3.84
N LYS A 115 7.29 14.25 -5.11
CA LYS A 115 7.26 15.23 -6.21
C LYS A 115 5.88 15.84 -6.43
N LEU A 116 4.82 15.10 -6.11
CA LEU A 116 3.46 15.58 -6.16
C LEU A 116 3.07 16.39 -4.91
N GLY A 117 3.92 16.47 -3.89
CA GLY A 117 3.71 17.26 -2.66
C GLY A 117 3.16 16.46 -1.48
N VAL A 118 3.23 15.13 -1.53
CA VAL A 118 2.80 14.26 -0.43
C VAL A 118 3.95 14.07 0.56
N ASN A 119 3.70 14.28 1.86
CA ASN A 119 4.69 13.99 2.90
C ASN A 119 4.66 12.51 3.29
N VAL A 120 5.32 11.68 2.48
CA VAL A 120 5.44 10.24 2.68
C VAL A 120 6.89 9.84 2.89
N GLN A 121 7.10 8.84 3.75
CA GLN A 121 8.38 8.18 3.93
C GLN A 121 8.20 6.66 3.91
N ARG A 122 9.04 5.96 3.15
CA ARG A 122 9.06 4.50 3.09
C ARG A 122 9.88 3.91 4.22
N PHE A 123 9.42 2.77 4.73
CA PHE A 123 10.14 1.95 5.70
C PHE A 123 10.19 0.49 5.24
N GLN A 124 11.21 -0.24 5.70
CA GLN A 124 11.35 -1.67 5.41
C GLN A 124 10.45 -2.55 6.29
N CYS A 125 10.06 -2.07 7.47
CA CYS A 125 9.19 -2.80 8.37
C CYS A 125 8.27 -1.85 9.18
N VAL A 126 7.16 -2.41 9.64
CA VAL A 126 6.15 -1.69 10.45
C VAL A 126 6.73 -1.16 11.76
N ALA A 127 7.69 -1.88 12.34
CA ALA A 127 8.30 -1.48 13.61
C ALA A 127 9.11 -0.17 13.49
N ASP A 128 9.84 0.02 12.39
CA ASP A 128 10.59 1.27 12.15
C ASP A 128 9.65 2.43 11.83
N ALA A 129 8.64 2.18 11.00
CA ALA A 129 7.60 3.15 10.68
C ALA A 129 6.88 3.64 11.96
N HIS A 130 6.49 2.71 12.83
CA HIS A 130 5.86 3.04 14.11
C HIS A 130 6.75 3.93 14.97
N ARG A 131 8.04 3.58 15.13
CA ARG A 131 9.00 4.39 15.90
C ARG A 131 9.13 5.80 15.34
N TRP A 132 9.15 5.96 14.02
CA TRP A 132 9.22 7.28 13.39
C TRP A 132 7.95 8.12 13.59
N LEU A 133 6.76 7.50 13.58
CA LEU A 133 5.50 8.22 13.80
C LEU A 133 5.30 8.68 15.26
N GLN A 134 5.98 8.04 16.20
CA GLN A 134 5.94 8.39 17.63
C GLN A 134 7.03 9.38 18.05
N ALA A 135 7.97 9.73 17.15
CA ALA A 135 9.06 10.67 17.37
C ALA A 135 8.67 12.09 16.95
#